data_AF-A0A846TQJ3-F1
#
_entry.id   AF-A0A846TQJ3-F1
#
_cell.length_a   1.000
_cell.length_b   1.000
_cell.length_c   1.000
_cell.angle_alpha   90.00
_cell.angle_beta   90.00
_cell.angle_gamma   90.00
#
_symmetry.space_group_name_H-M   'P 1'
#
loop_
_entity.id
_entity.type
_entity.pdbx_description
1 polymer ?
#
loop_
_entity_poly.entity_id
_entity_poly.type
_entity_poly.pdbx_seq_one_letter_code
_entity_poly.pdbx_strand_id
1 'polypeptide(L)'
;MTIKKKLLLNLLLAIGLSIVMISFIIYRMLMVQASNQDYVQVLLTVQNLQAETSATKQSLSNFSFNPTEANKQDALVKMEKTSQTFAKAKEVIQQDNSKVVLDKALGKFTALESEAKKALEEKVSAEVKRQSLRSEGILNDLHLLNIQVNEYYDFLQEDLKNQIQFIILAAIIGSILLVVVAGGIGIRLTSSITRPLKKIALNAQEIAKGNLMIEKVPYKHKDELGTLNESFDLMAVQLTSLLRKVNMASREVEEFAGGIEQENIALTEISNQVAVSTDELSAGAQTVSEDLQQSVELIDDMDKEIMLNLDHTQESSSYSKEAVDAISEGRKAIEGQKVLITENKEASSSIQAATDQFAGYAAKIQDMAQTVSAIADQTNL
;
A
#
# COMPACT_ATOMS: atom_id res chain seq x y z
N MET A 1 10.14 -8.40 -22.77
CA MET A 1 10.71 -9.69 -22.33
C MET A 1 10.69 -9.69 -20.81
N THR A 2 10.08 -10.71 -20.20
CA THR A 2 9.94 -10.81 -18.75
C THR A 2 11.31 -10.79 -18.05
N ILE A 3 11.36 -10.35 -16.81
CA ILE A 3 12.58 -10.33 -15.99
C ILE A 3 13.16 -11.74 -15.91
N LYS A 4 12.32 -12.75 -15.70
CA LYS A 4 12.70 -14.17 -15.72
C LYS A 4 13.39 -14.56 -17.03
N LYS A 5 12.81 -14.18 -18.18
CA LYS A 5 13.41 -14.47 -19.49
C LYS A 5 14.75 -13.75 -19.67
N LYS A 6 14.87 -12.48 -19.27
CA LYS A 6 16.14 -11.73 -19.33
C LYS A 6 17.24 -12.41 -18.50
N LEU A 7 16.92 -12.84 -17.27
CA LEU A 7 17.83 -13.56 -16.39
C LEU A 7 18.29 -14.90 -16.99
N LEU A 8 17.33 -15.70 -17.46
CA LEU A 8 17.63 -16.99 -18.09
C LEU A 8 18.46 -16.85 -19.36
N LEU A 9 18.14 -15.87 -20.22
CA LEU A 9 18.90 -15.62 -21.43
C LEU A 9 20.37 -15.31 -21.10
N ASN A 10 20.61 -14.45 -20.11
CA ASN A 10 21.97 -14.06 -19.71
C ASN A 10 22.76 -15.23 -19.11
N LEU A 11 22.11 -16.04 -18.27
CA LEU A 11 22.72 -17.25 -17.72
C LEU A 11 23.10 -18.24 -18.83
N LEU A 12 22.16 -18.52 -19.75
CA LEU A 12 22.38 -19.43 -20.86
C LEU A 12 23.44 -18.92 -21.83
N LEU A 13 23.54 -17.61 -22.05
CA LEU A 13 24.53 -17.01 -22.92
C LEU A 13 25.94 -17.13 -22.31
N ALA A 14 26.09 -16.89 -21.00
CA ALA A 14 27.37 -17.08 -20.30
C ALA A 14 27.83 -18.54 -20.29
N ILE A 15 26.91 -19.48 -20.00
CA ILE A 15 27.19 -20.92 -20.03
C ILE A 15 27.48 -21.40 -21.47
N GLY A 16 26.75 -20.89 -22.46
CA GLY A 16 26.99 -21.23 -23.86
C GLY A 16 28.39 -20.78 -24.32
N LEU A 17 28.80 -19.56 -23.97
CA LEU A 17 30.14 -19.07 -24.27
C LEU A 17 31.24 -19.88 -23.58
N SER A 18 31.04 -20.29 -22.32
CA SER A 18 32.03 -21.10 -21.62
C SER A 18 32.15 -22.50 -22.22
N ILE A 19 31.03 -23.14 -22.58
CA ILE A 19 31.04 -24.45 -23.24
C ILE A 19 31.80 -24.36 -24.57
N VAL A 20 31.50 -23.37 -25.42
CA VAL A 20 32.19 -23.19 -26.70
C VAL A 20 33.70 -23.01 -26.51
N MET A 21 34.11 -22.20 -25.52
CA MET A 21 35.52 -22.00 -25.20
C MET A 21 36.19 -23.29 -24.70
N ILE A 22 35.55 -24.03 -23.79
CA ILE A 22 36.07 -25.28 -23.25
C ILE A 22 36.18 -26.34 -24.36
N SER A 23 35.14 -26.49 -25.19
CA SER A 23 35.17 -27.39 -26.34
C SER A 23 36.29 -27.05 -27.32
N PHE A 24 36.52 -25.76 -27.58
CA PHE A 24 37.63 -25.32 -28.42
C PHE A 24 39.00 -25.69 -27.82
N ILE A 25 39.20 -25.48 -26.51
CA ILE A 25 40.45 -25.84 -25.83
C ILE A 25 40.67 -27.35 -25.85
N ILE A 26 39.65 -28.15 -25.51
CA ILE A 26 39.74 -29.62 -25.54
C ILE A 26 40.08 -30.10 -26.95
N TYR A 27 39.42 -29.57 -27.98
CA TYR A 27 39.70 -29.93 -29.36
C TYR A 27 41.16 -29.64 -29.75
N ARG A 28 41.68 -28.45 -29.41
CA ARG A 28 43.08 -28.10 -29.70
C ARG A 28 44.06 -28.97 -28.90
N MET A 29 43.74 -29.30 -27.66
CA MET A 29 44.58 -30.15 -26.81
C MET A 29 44.66 -31.59 -27.32
N LEU A 30 43.54 -32.16 -27.80
CA LEU A 30 43.51 -33.50 -28.40
C LEU A 30 44.36 -33.57 -29.69
N MET A 31 44.37 -32.51 -30.50
CA MET A 31 45.21 -32.45 -31.70
C MET A 31 46.71 -32.46 -31.38
N VAL A 32 47.13 -31.82 -30.28
CA VAL A 32 48.55 -31.75 -29.86
C VAL A 32 49.08 -33.11 -29.39
N GLN A 33 48.25 -33.89 -28.68
CA GLN A 33 48.69 -35.14 -28.05
C GLN A 33 49.00 -36.27 -29.06
N ALA A 34 48.41 -36.24 -30.25
CA ALA A 34 48.55 -37.31 -31.24
C ALA A 34 49.90 -37.32 -32.01
N SER A 35 50.71 -36.25 -31.93
CA SER A 35 51.80 -36.02 -32.88
C SER A 35 53.21 -36.46 -32.44
N ASN A 36 53.46 -36.81 -31.18
CA ASN A 36 54.84 -36.84 -30.63
C ASN A 36 55.30 -38.15 -29.96
N GLN A 37 54.44 -39.16 -29.77
CA GLN A 37 54.86 -40.41 -29.11
C GLN A 37 55.80 -41.27 -29.96
N ASP A 38 55.68 -41.19 -31.29
CA ASP A 38 56.36 -42.14 -32.19
C ASP A 38 57.82 -41.76 -32.48
N TYR A 39 58.21 -40.49 -32.30
CA TYR A 39 59.54 -40.03 -32.69
C TYR A 39 60.67 -40.45 -31.73
N VAL A 40 60.34 -40.68 -30.45
CA VAL A 40 61.30 -41.19 -29.45
C VAL A 40 61.86 -42.56 -29.87
N GLN A 41 61.03 -43.39 -30.49
CA GLN A 41 61.44 -44.70 -31.00
C GLN A 41 62.47 -44.58 -32.14
N VAL A 42 62.36 -43.54 -32.97
CA VAL A 42 63.32 -43.25 -34.06
C VAL A 42 64.70 -42.94 -33.49
N LEU A 43 64.78 -42.05 -32.48
CA LEU A 43 66.03 -41.68 -31.81
C LEU A 43 66.75 -42.89 -31.21
N LEU A 44 66.01 -43.72 -30.45
CA LEU A 44 66.54 -44.94 -29.85
C LEU A 44 67.04 -45.93 -30.91
N THR A 45 66.33 -46.04 -32.04
CA THR A 45 66.71 -46.94 -33.13
C THR A 45 68.01 -46.50 -33.80
N VAL A 46 68.20 -45.19 -34.04
CA VAL A 46 69.45 -44.67 -34.62
C VAL A 46 70.63 -44.83 -33.65
N GLN A 47 70.43 -44.54 -32.36
CA GLN A 47 71.47 -44.78 -31.34
C GLN A 47 71.87 -46.25 -31.27
N ASN A 48 70.89 -47.16 -31.28
CA ASN A 48 71.15 -48.59 -31.28
C ASN A 48 71.87 -49.04 -32.56
N LEU A 49 71.49 -48.50 -33.72
CA LEU A 49 72.15 -48.80 -35.00
C LEU A 49 73.63 -48.38 -34.99
N GLN A 50 73.94 -47.21 -34.43
CA GLN A 50 75.32 -46.75 -34.27
C GLN A 50 76.12 -47.64 -33.30
N ALA A 51 75.49 -48.09 -32.20
CA ALA A 51 76.10 -48.99 -31.24
C ALA A 51 76.39 -50.38 -31.87
N GLU A 52 75.44 -50.97 -32.58
CA GLU A 52 75.63 -52.28 -33.24
C GLU A 52 76.66 -52.22 -34.37
N THR A 53 76.69 -51.11 -35.13
CA THR A 53 77.72 -50.89 -36.16
C THR A 53 79.12 -50.74 -35.53
N SER A 54 79.21 -50.08 -34.38
CA SER A 54 80.47 -49.98 -33.61
C SER A 54 80.90 -51.34 -33.06
N ALA A 55 79.97 -52.15 -32.56
CA ALA A 55 80.23 -53.51 -32.12
C ALA A 55 80.72 -54.40 -33.27
N THR A 56 80.12 -54.28 -34.45
CA THR A 56 80.57 -54.96 -35.68
C THR A 56 81.98 -54.54 -36.09
N LYS A 57 82.31 -53.24 -36.02
CA LYS A 57 83.67 -52.75 -36.25
C LYS A 57 84.66 -53.43 -35.29
N GLN A 58 84.33 -53.49 -34.01
CA GLN A 58 85.17 -54.06 -32.97
C GLN A 58 85.36 -55.57 -33.14
N SER A 59 84.30 -56.33 -33.43
CA SER A 59 84.39 -57.78 -33.64
C SER A 59 85.20 -58.14 -34.88
N LEU A 60 85.04 -57.42 -36.00
CA LEU A 60 85.88 -57.56 -37.19
C LEU A 60 87.35 -57.22 -36.88
N SER A 61 87.59 -56.17 -36.10
CA SER A 61 88.95 -55.81 -35.67
C SER A 61 89.55 -56.93 -34.79
N ASN A 62 88.79 -57.48 -33.85
CA ASN A 62 89.25 -58.57 -32.98
C ASN A 62 89.63 -59.82 -33.79
N PHE A 63 88.81 -60.22 -34.77
CA PHE A 63 89.15 -61.32 -35.68
C PHE A 63 90.43 -61.03 -36.47
N SER A 64 90.60 -59.81 -36.98
CA SER A 64 91.78 -59.46 -37.77
C SER A 64 93.10 -59.59 -36.99
N PHE A 65 93.08 -59.35 -35.67
CA PHE A 65 94.24 -59.54 -34.80
C PHE A 65 94.37 -60.97 -34.27
N ASN A 66 93.25 -61.67 -34.07
CA ASN A 66 93.22 -63.03 -33.54
C ASN A 66 92.14 -63.87 -34.27
N PRO A 67 92.47 -64.56 -35.38
CA PRO A 67 91.51 -65.22 -36.26
C PRO A 67 91.06 -66.59 -35.71
N THR A 68 90.30 -66.57 -34.62
CA THR A 68 89.67 -67.76 -34.02
C THR A 68 88.25 -67.98 -34.54
N GLU A 69 87.75 -69.22 -34.49
CA GLU A 69 86.35 -69.51 -34.82
C GLU A 69 85.36 -68.76 -33.90
N ALA A 70 85.72 -68.53 -32.64
CA ALA A 70 84.91 -67.74 -31.72
C ALA A 70 84.78 -66.27 -32.19
N ASN A 71 85.89 -65.63 -32.58
CA ASN A 71 85.87 -64.26 -33.09
C ASN A 71 85.18 -64.16 -34.46
N LYS A 72 85.28 -65.21 -35.29
CA LYS A 72 84.52 -65.30 -36.54
C LYS A 72 83.02 -65.31 -36.26
N GLN A 73 82.58 -66.18 -35.35
CA GLN A 73 81.17 -66.30 -34.99
C GLN A 73 80.64 -65.02 -34.36
N ASP A 74 81.39 -64.37 -33.47
CA ASP A 74 81.02 -63.07 -32.89
C ASP A 74 80.86 -62.00 -34.00
N ALA A 75 81.81 -61.92 -34.94
CA ALA A 75 81.70 -60.99 -36.06
C ALA A 75 80.45 -61.22 -36.92
N LEU A 76 80.14 -62.48 -37.26
CA LEU A 76 78.93 -62.82 -38.01
C LEU A 76 77.65 -62.45 -37.25
N VAL A 77 77.58 -62.72 -35.94
CA VAL A 77 76.42 -62.39 -35.11
C VAL A 77 76.23 -60.87 -34.99
N LYS A 78 77.30 -60.10 -34.81
CA LYS A 78 77.22 -58.62 -34.78
C LYS A 78 76.77 -58.04 -36.12
N MET A 79 77.27 -58.59 -37.22
CA MET A 79 76.84 -58.20 -38.56
C MET A 79 75.36 -58.48 -38.80
N GLU A 80 74.88 -59.68 -38.41
CA GLU A 80 73.46 -60.02 -38.51
C GLU A 80 72.58 -59.08 -37.67
N LYS A 81 72.97 -58.81 -36.42
CA LYS A 81 72.25 -57.88 -35.54
C LYS A 81 72.23 -56.45 -36.09
N THR A 82 73.32 -56.01 -36.70
CA THR A 82 73.40 -54.71 -37.37
C THR A 82 72.46 -54.66 -38.59
N SER A 83 72.42 -55.71 -39.40
CA SER A 83 71.51 -55.85 -40.54
C SER A 83 70.03 -55.80 -40.11
N GLN A 84 69.68 -56.51 -39.03
CA GLN A 84 68.34 -56.45 -38.44
C GLN A 84 67.99 -55.05 -37.91
N THR A 85 68.97 -54.32 -37.36
CA THR A 85 68.75 -52.97 -36.85
C THR A 85 68.59 -51.95 -37.99
N PHE A 86 69.28 -52.14 -39.12
CA PHE A 86 69.04 -51.37 -40.35
C PHE A 86 67.62 -51.60 -40.89
N ALA A 87 67.12 -52.84 -40.88
CA ALA A 87 65.76 -53.15 -41.29
C ALA A 87 64.73 -52.41 -40.41
N LYS A 88 64.89 -52.47 -39.09
CA LYS A 88 64.05 -51.72 -38.14
C LYS A 88 64.14 -50.20 -38.35
N ALA A 89 65.34 -49.68 -38.57
CA ALA A 89 65.55 -48.26 -38.85
C ALA A 89 64.79 -47.80 -40.09
N LYS A 90 64.73 -48.64 -41.14
CA LYS A 90 63.99 -48.37 -42.38
C LYS A 90 62.47 -48.35 -42.18
N GLU A 91 61.95 -49.11 -41.23
CA GLU A 91 60.52 -49.11 -40.89
C GLU A 91 60.11 -47.83 -40.14
N VAL A 92 60.94 -47.38 -39.19
CA VAL A 92 60.59 -46.26 -38.30
C VAL A 92 61.00 -44.88 -38.84
N ILE A 93 62.06 -44.79 -39.63
CA ILE A 93 62.52 -43.51 -40.21
C ILE A 93 61.68 -43.19 -41.44
N GLN A 94 60.75 -42.25 -41.30
CA GLN A 94 59.87 -41.83 -42.39
C GLN A 94 60.30 -40.53 -43.11
N GLN A 95 61.20 -39.75 -42.51
CA GLN A 95 61.68 -38.46 -43.04
C GLN A 95 62.56 -38.62 -44.28
N ASP A 96 62.28 -37.88 -45.34
CA ASP A 96 62.97 -38.01 -46.64
C ASP A 96 64.48 -37.76 -46.55
N ASN A 97 64.91 -36.72 -45.83
CA ASN A 97 66.33 -36.41 -45.67
C ASN A 97 67.09 -37.51 -44.89
N SER A 98 66.48 -38.01 -43.81
CA SER A 98 67.05 -39.08 -42.98
C SER A 98 67.05 -40.43 -43.71
N LYS A 99 66.05 -40.71 -44.54
CA LYS A 99 66.00 -41.91 -45.40
C LYS A 99 67.19 -41.96 -46.37
N VAL A 100 67.53 -40.84 -47.01
CA VAL A 100 68.67 -40.79 -47.95
C VAL A 100 69.99 -41.15 -47.26
N VAL A 101 70.22 -40.62 -46.05
CA VAL A 101 71.44 -40.93 -45.28
C VAL A 101 71.43 -42.37 -44.78
N LEU A 102 70.28 -42.89 -44.34
CA LEU A 102 70.10 -44.28 -43.93
C LEU A 102 70.38 -45.25 -45.09
N ASP A 103 69.80 -45.01 -46.27
CA ASP A 103 69.98 -45.88 -47.44
C ASP A 103 71.44 -45.87 -47.92
N LYS A 104 72.12 -44.73 -47.83
CA LYS A 104 73.57 -44.63 -48.10
C LYS A 104 74.39 -45.46 -47.11
N ALA A 105 74.10 -45.36 -45.81
CA ALA A 105 74.77 -46.13 -44.77
C ALA A 105 74.49 -47.64 -44.93
N LEU A 106 73.25 -48.01 -45.26
CA LEU A 106 72.84 -49.38 -45.54
C LEU A 106 73.57 -49.95 -46.76
N GLY A 107 73.62 -49.21 -47.87
CA GLY A 107 74.32 -49.65 -49.07
C GLY A 107 75.81 -49.92 -48.82
N LYS A 108 76.48 -49.05 -48.05
CA LYS A 108 77.86 -49.28 -47.59
C LYS A 108 77.97 -50.49 -46.67
N PHE A 109 77.02 -50.67 -45.75
CA PHE A 109 76.99 -51.81 -44.84
C PHE A 109 76.79 -53.13 -45.57
N THR A 110 75.87 -53.22 -46.54
CA THR A 110 75.64 -54.43 -47.32
C THR A 110 76.87 -54.82 -48.15
N ALA A 111 77.55 -53.85 -48.76
CA ALA A 111 78.79 -54.09 -49.49
C ALA A 111 79.92 -54.57 -48.56
N LEU A 112 80.06 -53.95 -47.39
CA LEU A 112 81.00 -54.37 -46.34
C LEU A 112 80.66 -55.78 -45.85
N GLU A 113 79.39 -56.06 -45.57
CA GLU A 113 78.91 -57.32 -45.03
C GLU A 113 79.22 -58.48 -45.98
N SER A 114 79.00 -58.29 -47.28
CA SER A 114 79.29 -59.32 -48.28
C SER A 114 80.79 -59.65 -48.37
N GLU A 115 81.65 -58.64 -48.42
CA GLU A 115 83.12 -58.83 -48.50
C GLU A 115 83.70 -59.36 -47.18
N ALA A 116 83.18 -58.89 -46.04
CA ALA A 116 83.61 -59.34 -44.71
C ALA A 116 83.24 -60.81 -44.48
N LYS A 117 82.04 -61.26 -44.87
CA LYS A 117 81.65 -62.69 -44.76
C LYS A 117 82.60 -63.59 -45.54
N LYS A 118 82.90 -63.23 -46.79
CA LYS A 118 83.85 -63.97 -47.63
C LYS A 118 85.26 -64.01 -47.02
N ALA A 119 85.78 -62.87 -46.57
CA ALA A 119 87.10 -62.80 -45.95
C ALA A 119 87.20 -63.55 -44.61
N LEU A 120 86.11 -63.61 -43.83
CA LEU A 120 85.99 -64.41 -42.61
C LEU A 120 85.99 -65.92 -42.88
N GLU A 121 85.39 -66.36 -43.99
CA GLU A 121 85.42 -67.76 -44.44
C GLU A 121 86.81 -68.16 -44.94
N GLU A 122 87.43 -67.32 -45.77
CA GLU A 122 88.77 -67.52 -46.33
C GLU A 122 89.90 -67.24 -45.33
N LYS A 123 89.57 -66.77 -44.11
CA LYS A 123 90.50 -66.41 -43.02
C LYS A 123 91.54 -65.36 -43.43
N VAL A 124 91.15 -64.41 -44.28
CA VAL A 124 92.02 -63.32 -44.77
C VAL A 124 91.98 -62.13 -43.82
N SER A 125 92.79 -62.16 -42.75
CA SER A 125 92.80 -61.13 -41.70
C SER A 125 93.04 -59.70 -42.22
N ALA A 126 93.84 -59.52 -43.27
CA ALA A 126 94.12 -58.21 -43.85
C ALA A 126 92.86 -57.59 -44.48
N GLU A 127 92.04 -58.39 -45.17
CA GLU A 127 90.81 -57.93 -45.78
C GLU A 127 89.73 -57.68 -44.71
N VAL A 128 89.64 -58.52 -43.67
CA VAL A 128 88.76 -58.26 -42.52
C VAL A 128 89.13 -56.96 -41.82
N LYS A 129 90.43 -56.66 -41.66
CA LYS A 129 90.89 -55.39 -41.11
C LYS A 129 90.46 -54.21 -41.97
N ARG A 130 90.57 -54.34 -43.29
CA ARG A 130 90.12 -53.31 -44.24
C ARG A 130 88.62 -53.07 -44.14
N GLN A 131 87.82 -54.14 -44.03
CA GLN A 131 86.37 -53.99 -43.83
C GLN A 131 86.05 -53.36 -42.47
N SER A 132 86.74 -53.73 -41.39
CA SER A 132 86.60 -53.05 -40.09
C SER A 132 86.87 -51.54 -40.18
N LEU A 133 87.88 -51.11 -40.93
CA LEU A 133 88.15 -49.69 -41.17
C LEU A 133 87.07 -49.03 -42.03
N ARG A 134 86.51 -49.73 -43.03
CA ARG A 134 85.38 -49.22 -43.83
C ARG A 134 84.12 -48.97 -43.00
N SER A 135 83.94 -49.65 -41.86
CA SER A 135 82.86 -49.35 -40.92
C SER A 135 82.92 -47.92 -40.38
N GLU A 136 84.09 -47.25 -40.38
CA GLU A 136 84.18 -45.83 -40.01
C GLU A 136 83.39 -44.92 -40.95
N GLY A 137 83.40 -45.22 -42.25
CA GLY A 137 82.61 -44.50 -43.25
C GLY A 137 81.10 -44.68 -43.07
N ILE A 138 80.67 -45.82 -42.50
CA ILE A 138 79.28 -46.09 -42.14
C ILE A 138 78.94 -45.36 -40.85
N LEU A 139 79.78 -45.44 -39.82
CA LEU A 139 79.60 -44.73 -38.55
C LEU A 139 79.51 -43.22 -38.75
N ASN A 140 80.27 -42.66 -39.70
CA ASN A 140 80.17 -41.25 -40.06
C ASN A 140 78.80 -40.90 -40.70
N ASP A 141 78.29 -41.74 -41.60
CA ASP A 141 76.93 -41.54 -42.15
C ASP A 141 75.86 -41.71 -41.05
N LEU A 142 76.03 -42.66 -40.14
CA LEU A 142 75.13 -42.85 -38.98
C LEU A 142 75.19 -41.70 -37.98
N HIS A 143 76.36 -41.07 -37.80
CA HIS A 143 76.50 -39.86 -37.00
C HIS A 143 75.74 -38.68 -37.65
N LEU A 144 75.87 -38.51 -38.97
CA LEU A 144 75.08 -37.52 -39.72
C LEU A 144 73.58 -37.80 -39.61
N LEU A 145 73.17 -39.07 -39.72
CA LEU A 145 71.78 -39.48 -39.51
C LEU A 145 71.30 -39.14 -38.10
N ASN A 146 72.13 -39.38 -37.08
CA ASN A 146 71.82 -39.03 -35.70
C ASN A 146 71.62 -37.52 -35.53
N ILE A 147 72.49 -36.69 -36.13
CA ILE A 147 72.32 -35.22 -36.12
C ILE A 147 70.96 -34.84 -36.75
N GLN A 148 70.65 -35.36 -37.95
CA GLN A 148 69.40 -35.02 -38.65
C GLN A 148 68.15 -35.44 -37.88
N VAL A 149 68.17 -36.61 -37.24
CA VAL A 149 67.05 -37.09 -36.43
C VAL A 149 66.89 -36.24 -35.16
N ASN A 150 67.99 -35.85 -34.50
CA ASN A 150 67.91 -34.94 -33.36
C ASN A 150 67.41 -33.54 -33.76
N GLU A 151 67.91 -32.95 -34.84
CA GLU A 151 67.44 -31.65 -35.34
C GLU A 151 65.93 -31.64 -35.64
N TYR A 152 65.42 -32.71 -36.24
CA TYR A 152 63.99 -32.84 -36.49
C TYR A 152 63.18 -33.07 -35.21
N TYR A 153 63.73 -33.81 -34.23
CA TYR A 153 63.09 -33.94 -32.92
C TYR A 153 63.01 -32.61 -32.17
N ASP A 154 64.08 -31.83 -32.18
CA ASP A 154 64.12 -30.49 -31.58
C ASP A 154 63.11 -29.57 -32.26
N PHE A 155 63.00 -29.64 -33.59
CA PHE A 155 61.96 -28.93 -34.35
C PHE A 155 60.54 -29.33 -33.92
N LEU A 156 60.26 -30.63 -33.75
CA LEU A 156 58.97 -31.11 -33.25
C LEU A 156 58.67 -30.63 -31.83
N GLN A 157 59.68 -30.59 -30.94
CA GLN A 157 59.50 -30.08 -29.58
C GLN A 157 59.21 -28.57 -29.56
N GLU A 158 59.93 -27.80 -30.38
CA GLU A 158 59.72 -26.36 -30.53
C GLU A 158 58.31 -26.07 -31.04
N ASP A 159 57.86 -26.81 -32.08
CA ASP A 159 56.51 -26.69 -32.61
C ASP A 159 55.45 -27.06 -31.56
N LEU A 160 55.62 -28.17 -30.83
CA LEU A 160 54.73 -28.57 -29.75
C LEU A 160 54.61 -27.48 -28.67
N LYS A 161 55.75 -26.92 -28.26
CA LYS A 161 55.80 -25.84 -27.27
C LYS A 161 55.05 -24.60 -27.77
N ASN A 162 55.24 -24.22 -29.03
CA ASN A 162 54.54 -23.10 -29.65
C ASN A 162 53.02 -23.35 -29.72
N GLN A 163 52.59 -24.57 -30.07
CA GLN A 163 51.18 -24.95 -30.07
C GLN A 163 50.57 -24.88 -28.65
N ILE A 164 51.28 -25.39 -27.64
CA ILE A 164 50.84 -25.32 -26.23
C ILE A 164 50.76 -23.86 -25.76
N GLN A 165 51.77 -23.05 -26.05
CA GLN A 165 51.77 -21.63 -25.71
C GLN A 165 50.60 -20.88 -26.38
N PHE A 166 50.31 -21.18 -27.64
CA PHE A 166 49.15 -20.64 -28.33
C PHE A 166 47.84 -21.02 -27.64
N ILE A 167 47.67 -22.30 -27.24
CA ILE A 167 46.48 -22.75 -26.50
C ILE A 167 46.34 -22.01 -25.17
N ILE A 168 47.44 -21.88 -24.40
CA ILE A 168 47.45 -21.16 -23.12
C ILE A 168 47.08 -19.68 -23.34
N LEU A 169 47.69 -19.01 -24.31
CA LEU A 169 47.40 -17.62 -24.61
C LEU A 169 45.94 -17.41 -25.05
N ALA A 170 45.44 -18.29 -25.93
CA ALA A 170 44.04 -18.27 -26.35
C ALA A 170 43.08 -18.51 -25.17
N ALA A 171 43.42 -19.40 -24.25
CA ALA A 171 42.63 -19.66 -23.04
C ALA A 171 42.63 -18.45 -22.09
N ILE A 172 43.76 -17.77 -21.90
CA ILE A 172 43.85 -16.55 -21.07
C ILE A 172 43.03 -15.42 -21.69
N ILE A 173 43.23 -15.13 -22.97
CA ILE A 173 42.49 -14.06 -23.67
C ILE A 173 41.00 -14.39 -23.69
N GLY A 174 40.63 -15.64 -23.98
CA GLY A 174 39.24 -16.11 -23.94
C GLY A 174 38.61 -15.95 -22.56
N SER A 175 39.34 -16.27 -21.49
CA SER A 175 38.88 -16.11 -20.11
C SER A 175 38.66 -14.64 -19.74
N ILE A 176 39.61 -13.76 -20.10
CA ILE A 176 39.47 -12.31 -19.87
C ILE A 176 38.25 -11.77 -20.63
N LEU A 177 38.10 -12.15 -21.90
CA LEU A 177 36.97 -11.71 -22.72
C LEU A 177 35.63 -12.21 -22.14
N LEU A 178 35.58 -13.45 -21.65
CA LEU A 178 34.40 -14.01 -20.98
C LEU A 178 34.05 -13.20 -19.72
N VAL A 179 35.05 -12.85 -18.89
CA VAL A 179 34.85 -12.00 -17.70
C VAL A 179 34.35 -10.60 -18.09
N VAL A 180 34.92 -9.98 -19.11
CA VAL A 180 34.49 -8.66 -19.59
C VAL A 180 33.05 -8.69 -20.10
N VAL A 181 32.70 -9.69 -20.90
CA VAL A 181 31.34 -9.87 -21.44
C VAL A 181 30.35 -10.16 -20.31
N ALA A 182 30.67 -11.09 -19.41
CA ALA A 182 29.83 -11.41 -18.26
C ALA A 182 29.64 -10.21 -17.32
N GLY A 183 30.71 -9.46 -17.05
CA GLY A 183 30.67 -8.24 -16.26
C GLY A 183 29.83 -7.14 -16.92
N GLY A 184 29.98 -6.93 -18.22
CA GLY A 184 29.17 -5.98 -18.99
C GLY A 184 27.68 -6.32 -18.97
N ILE A 185 27.34 -7.61 -19.13
CA ILE A 185 25.96 -8.10 -18.99
C ILE A 185 25.45 -7.85 -17.56
N GLY A 186 26.28 -8.10 -16.54
CA GLY A 186 25.95 -7.83 -15.13
C GLY A 186 25.59 -6.36 -14.88
N ILE A 187 26.43 -5.42 -15.34
CA ILE A 187 26.18 -3.98 -15.20
C ILE A 187 24.88 -3.56 -15.91
N ARG A 188 24.63 -4.10 -17.11
CA ARG A 188 23.37 -3.87 -17.85
C ARG A 188 22.16 -4.40 -17.07
N LEU A 189 22.29 -5.52 -16.39
CA LEU A 189 21.25 -6.10 -15.56
C LEU A 189 20.94 -5.21 -14.34
N THR A 190 21.97 -4.79 -13.62
CA THR A 190 21.85 -3.92 -12.45
C THR A 190 21.17 -2.60 -12.81
N SER A 191 21.53 -2.00 -13.95
CA SER A 191 20.93 -0.75 -14.40
C SER A 191 19.48 -0.90 -14.90
N SER A 192 19.13 -2.04 -15.50
CA SER A 192 17.79 -2.27 -16.07
C SER A 192 16.75 -2.85 -15.10
N ILE A 193 17.19 -3.55 -14.05
CA ILE A 193 16.32 -4.23 -13.08
C ILE A 193 16.54 -3.66 -11.68
N THR A 194 17.75 -3.76 -11.14
CA THR A 194 18.04 -3.43 -9.74
C THR A 194 17.84 -1.95 -9.41
N ARG A 195 18.30 -1.03 -10.29
CA ARG A 195 18.15 0.42 -10.06
C ARG A 195 16.68 0.87 -10.02
N PRO A 196 15.82 0.54 -11.01
CA PRO A 196 14.39 0.84 -10.94
C PRO A 196 13.70 0.19 -9.73
N LEU A 197 14.00 -1.08 -9.44
CA LEU A 197 13.43 -1.77 -8.29
C LEU A 197 13.75 -1.05 -6.97
N LYS A 198 15.01 -0.61 -6.79
CA LYS A 198 15.42 0.16 -5.61
C LYS A 198 14.65 1.49 -5.51
N LYS A 199 14.42 2.18 -6.63
CA LYS A 199 13.62 3.41 -6.64
C LYS A 199 12.16 3.15 -6.26
N ILE A 200 11.54 2.10 -6.80
CA ILE A 200 10.17 1.70 -6.44
C ILE A 200 10.09 1.36 -4.95
N ALA A 201 11.07 0.63 -4.42
CA ALA A 201 11.14 0.31 -3.00
C ALA A 201 11.28 1.55 -2.10
N LEU A 202 12.08 2.54 -2.51
CA LEU A 202 12.19 3.83 -1.80
C LEU A 202 10.86 4.60 -1.84
N ASN A 203 10.20 4.67 -3.01
CA ASN A 203 8.89 5.30 -3.13
C ASN A 203 7.84 4.60 -2.23
N ALA A 204 7.86 3.27 -2.18
CA ALA A 204 6.99 2.50 -1.28
C ALA A 204 7.24 2.84 0.19
N GLN A 205 8.51 3.02 0.58
CA GLN A 205 8.89 3.42 1.93
C GLN A 205 8.43 4.84 2.26
N GLU A 206 8.49 5.77 1.30
CA GLU A 206 7.98 7.13 1.48
C GLU A 206 6.45 7.15 1.62
N ILE A 207 5.73 6.38 0.80
CA ILE A 207 4.27 6.17 0.95
C ILE A 207 3.96 5.64 2.35
N ALA A 208 4.71 4.64 2.83
CA ALA A 208 4.50 4.05 4.15
C ALA A 208 4.74 5.04 5.31
N LYS A 209 5.58 6.06 5.11
CA LYS A 209 5.77 7.18 6.06
C LYS A 209 4.71 8.28 5.94
N GLY A 210 3.75 8.15 5.03
CA GLY A 210 2.72 9.15 4.77
C GLY A 210 3.08 10.20 3.72
N ASN A 211 4.26 10.13 3.12
CA ASN A 211 4.64 11.00 2.00
C ASN A 211 4.11 10.42 0.68
N LEU A 212 2.96 10.90 0.23
CA LEU A 212 2.33 10.49 -1.04
C LEU A 212 2.80 11.33 -2.24
N MET A 213 3.59 12.38 -2.01
CA MET A 213 4.10 13.26 -3.06
C MET A 213 5.39 12.68 -3.65
N ILE A 214 5.30 11.45 -4.15
CA ILE A 214 6.43 10.72 -4.74
C ILE A 214 6.54 10.99 -6.25
N GLU A 215 7.76 11.10 -6.74
CA GLU A 215 8.01 11.19 -8.18
C GLU A 215 7.87 9.80 -8.84
N LYS A 216 7.14 9.75 -9.96
CA LYS A 216 6.95 8.52 -10.74
C LYS A 216 8.30 8.03 -11.24
N VAL A 217 8.62 6.76 -10.97
CA VAL A 217 9.85 6.16 -11.49
C VAL A 217 9.75 6.08 -13.02
N PRO A 218 10.67 6.71 -13.79
CA PRO A 218 10.61 6.71 -15.24
C PRO A 218 11.06 5.34 -15.78
N TYR A 219 10.12 4.40 -15.82
CA TYR A 219 10.34 3.04 -16.28
C TYR A 219 9.39 2.71 -17.44
N LYS A 220 9.94 2.61 -18.65
CA LYS A 220 9.16 2.43 -19.90
C LYS A 220 8.98 0.97 -20.33
N HIS A 221 9.55 0.00 -19.61
CA HIS A 221 9.45 -1.40 -20.02
C HIS A 221 8.12 -2.01 -19.57
N LYS A 222 7.46 -2.74 -20.47
CA LYS A 222 6.23 -3.50 -20.20
C LYS A 222 6.55 -4.92 -19.67
N ASP A 223 7.39 -5.01 -18.66
CA ASP A 223 7.66 -6.25 -17.94
C ASP A 223 7.10 -6.18 -16.52
N GLU A 224 7.38 -7.18 -15.69
CA GLU A 224 6.82 -7.27 -14.34
C GLU A 224 7.17 -6.06 -13.45
N LEU A 225 8.33 -5.43 -13.68
CA LEU A 225 8.72 -4.19 -13.00
C LEU A 225 7.88 -2.99 -13.46
N GLY A 226 7.50 -2.96 -14.74
CA GLY A 226 6.62 -1.93 -15.28
C GLY A 226 5.23 -2.01 -14.67
N THR A 227 4.66 -3.21 -14.63
CA THR A 227 3.36 -3.44 -13.97
C THR A 227 3.42 -3.08 -12.49
N LEU A 228 4.49 -3.46 -11.78
CA LEU A 228 4.70 -3.09 -10.38
C LEU A 228 4.74 -1.57 -10.19
N ASN A 229 5.49 -0.85 -11.04
CA ASN A 229 5.60 0.60 -11.01
C ASN A 229 4.24 1.28 -11.23
N GLU A 230 3.46 0.82 -12.20
CA GLU A 230 2.10 1.32 -12.48
C GLU A 230 1.14 1.06 -11.33
N SER A 231 1.19 -0.12 -10.70
CA SER A 231 0.36 -0.43 -9.54
C SER A 231 0.70 0.44 -8.32
N PHE A 232 1.98 0.72 -8.06
CA PHE A 232 2.40 1.63 -6.98
C PHE A 232 1.96 3.07 -7.23
N ASP A 233 2.08 3.55 -8.47
CA ASP A 233 1.62 4.87 -8.89
C ASP A 233 0.09 5.01 -8.68
N LEU A 234 -0.68 4.02 -9.14
CA LEU A 234 -2.12 3.99 -8.94
C LEU A 234 -2.50 3.97 -7.44
N MET A 235 -1.78 3.20 -6.63
CA MET A 235 -2.00 3.16 -5.18
C MET A 235 -1.74 4.52 -4.51
N ALA A 236 -0.65 5.22 -4.89
CA ALA A 236 -0.36 6.55 -4.36
C ALA A 236 -1.46 7.57 -4.72
N VAL A 237 -1.98 7.51 -5.95
CA VAL A 237 -3.10 8.35 -6.41
C VAL A 237 -4.38 8.04 -5.63
N GLN A 238 -4.71 6.77 -5.45
CA GLN A 238 -5.90 6.35 -4.71
C GLN A 238 -5.83 6.74 -3.23
N LEU A 239 -4.68 6.56 -2.57
CA LEU A 239 -4.45 7.01 -1.20
C LEU A 239 -4.58 8.54 -1.08
N THR A 240 -4.01 9.29 -2.03
CA THR A 240 -4.13 10.76 -2.05
C THR A 240 -5.59 11.19 -2.18
N SER A 241 -6.35 10.54 -3.07
CA SER A 241 -7.78 10.81 -3.24
C SER A 241 -8.58 10.47 -1.99
N LEU A 242 -8.26 9.36 -1.31
CA LEU A 242 -8.90 8.95 -0.07
C LEU A 242 -8.68 10.02 1.02
N LEU A 243 -7.43 10.45 1.23
CA LEU A 243 -7.11 11.49 2.22
C LEU A 243 -7.81 12.81 1.94
N ARG A 244 -7.94 13.21 0.67
CA ARG A 244 -8.73 14.40 0.30
C ARG A 244 -10.21 14.26 0.69
N LYS A 245 -10.81 13.10 0.44
CA LYS A 245 -12.20 12.82 0.84
C LYS A 245 -12.37 12.85 2.36
N VAL A 246 -11.44 12.26 3.11
CA VAL A 246 -11.44 12.31 4.57
C VAL A 246 -11.33 13.75 5.07
N ASN A 247 -10.43 14.56 4.50
CA ASN A 247 -10.29 15.97 4.88
C ASN A 247 -11.57 16.79 4.62
N MET A 248 -12.23 16.57 3.48
CA MET A 248 -13.51 17.21 3.17
C MET A 248 -14.60 16.80 4.18
N ALA A 249 -14.71 15.51 4.48
CA ALA A 249 -15.66 15.03 5.48
C ALA A 249 -15.37 15.60 6.89
N SER A 250 -14.09 15.72 7.27
CA SER A 250 -13.72 16.36 8.54
C SER A 250 -14.13 17.84 8.60
N ARG A 251 -14.01 18.59 7.50
CA ARG A 251 -14.47 19.99 7.43
C ARG A 251 -15.98 20.11 7.52
N GLU A 252 -16.71 19.21 6.86
CA GLU A 252 -18.18 19.17 6.94
C GLU A 252 -18.66 18.87 8.36
N VAL A 253 -17.98 17.95 9.07
CA VAL A 253 -18.24 17.68 10.49
C VAL A 253 -17.93 18.90 11.36
N GLU A 254 -16.83 19.61 11.10
CA GLU A 254 -16.47 20.84 11.82
C GLU A 254 -17.51 21.94 11.63
N GLU A 255 -17.97 22.16 10.39
CA GLU A 255 -19.03 23.12 10.06
C GLU A 255 -20.36 22.75 10.74
N PHE A 256 -20.74 21.48 10.68
CA PHE A 256 -21.94 20.98 11.34
C PHE A 256 -21.89 21.13 12.86
N ALA A 257 -20.73 20.86 13.49
CA ALA A 257 -20.52 21.06 14.91
C ALA A 257 -20.66 22.54 15.31
N GLY A 258 -20.13 23.46 14.49
CA GLY A 258 -20.30 24.91 14.69
C GLY A 258 -21.76 25.35 14.56
N GLY A 259 -22.51 24.77 13.62
CA GLY A 259 -23.96 25.00 13.49
C GLY A 259 -24.75 24.55 14.73
N ILE A 260 -24.43 23.36 15.26
CA ILE A 260 -25.04 22.84 16.50
C ILE A 260 -24.74 23.75 17.69
N GLU A 261 -23.51 24.26 17.83
CA GLU A 261 -23.15 25.17 18.92
C GLU A 261 -24.02 26.44 18.88
N GLN A 262 -24.23 27.00 17.69
CA GLN A 262 -25.07 28.18 17.52
C GLN A 262 -26.55 27.91 17.82
N GLU A 263 -27.08 26.76 17.40
CA GLU A 263 -28.44 26.33 17.78
C GLU A 263 -28.58 26.11 19.30
N ASN A 264 -27.55 25.57 19.97
CA ASN A 264 -27.57 25.34 21.41
C ASN A 264 -27.60 26.66 22.20
N ILE A 265 -26.86 27.68 21.74
CA ILE A 265 -26.92 29.03 22.31
C ILE A 265 -28.34 29.60 22.18
N ALA A 266 -28.96 29.48 21.00
CA ALA A 266 -30.34 29.94 20.78
C ALA A 266 -31.35 29.17 21.66
N LEU A 267 -31.18 27.86 21.81
CA LEU A 267 -32.03 27.03 22.66
C LEU A 267 -31.92 27.42 24.14
N THR A 268 -30.71 27.77 24.60
CA THR A 268 -30.48 28.26 25.97
C THR A 268 -31.19 29.57 26.21
N GLU A 269 -31.12 30.51 25.25
CA GLU A 269 -31.83 31.79 25.33
C GLU A 269 -33.36 31.59 25.35
N ILE A 270 -33.89 30.76 24.45
CA ILE A 270 -35.32 30.40 24.43
C ILE A 270 -35.73 29.78 25.78
N SER A 271 -34.91 28.89 26.32
CA SER A 271 -35.19 28.25 27.61
C SER A 271 -35.22 29.27 28.76
N ASN A 272 -34.34 30.26 28.77
CA ASN A 272 -34.37 31.37 29.72
C ASN A 272 -35.66 32.20 29.57
N GLN A 273 -36.07 32.52 28.35
CA GLN A 273 -37.32 33.26 28.10
C GLN A 273 -38.54 32.48 28.58
N VAL A 274 -38.60 31.17 28.34
CA VAL A 274 -39.68 30.30 28.85
C VAL A 274 -39.71 30.31 30.38
N ALA A 275 -38.55 30.26 31.04
CA ALA A 275 -38.48 30.35 32.50
C ALA A 275 -39.05 31.68 33.01
N VAL A 276 -38.64 32.81 32.41
CA VAL A 276 -39.17 34.14 32.74
C VAL A 276 -40.67 34.23 32.52
N SER A 277 -41.19 33.80 31.36
CA SER A 277 -42.63 33.80 31.09
C SER A 277 -43.41 32.89 32.04
N THR A 278 -42.81 31.79 32.50
CA THR A 278 -43.42 30.91 33.50
C THR A 278 -43.51 31.60 34.87
N ASP A 279 -42.47 32.34 35.27
CA ASP A 279 -42.48 33.14 36.50
C ASP A 279 -43.51 34.27 36.43
N GLU A 280 -43.59 34.99 35.31
CA GLU A 280 -44.61 36.02 35.09
C GLU A 280 -46.03 35.45 35.11
N LEU A 281 -46.25 34.29 34.49
CA LEU A 281 -47.54 33.60 34.53
C LEU A 281 -47.91 33.17 35.95
N SER A 282 -46.96 32.65 36.71
CA SER A 282 -47.14 32.26 38.11
C SER A 282 -47.54 33.47 38.96
N ALA A 283 -46.83 34.60 38.80
CA ALA A 283 -47.15 35.85 39.47
C ALA A 283 -48.54 36.38 39.08
N GLY A 284 -48.88 36.37 37.78
CA GLY A 284 -50.20 36.76 37.30
C GLY A 284 -51.32 35.87 37.83
N ALA A 285 -51.11 34.56 37.88
CA ALA A 285 -52.05 33.61 38.47
C ALA A 285 -52.27 33.86 39.98
N GLN A 286 -51.21 34.23 40.70
CA GLN A 286 -51.29 34.62 42.11
C GLN A 286 -52.13 35.89 42.29
N THR A 287 -51.91 36.92 41.47
CA THR A 287 -52.74 38.14 41.48
C THR A 287 -54.21 37.84 41.16
N VAL A 288 -54.50 37.00 40.15
CA VAL A 288 -55.88 36.58 39.84
C VAL A 288 -56.52 35.85 41.02
N SER A 289 -55.77 35.01 41.75
CA SER A 289 -56.25 34.33 42.95
C SER A 289 -56.59 35.30 44.08
N GLU A 290 -55.80 36.35 44.25
CA GLU A 290 -56.05 37.44 45.22
C GLU A 290 -57.29 38.26 44.85
N ASP A 291 -57.43 38.65 43.58
CA ASP A 291 -58.60 39.36 43.06
C ASP A 291 -59.89 38.53 43.20
N LEU A 292 -59.80 37.21 42.99
CA LEU A 292 -60.92 36.29 43.21
C LEU A 292 -61.34 36.23 44.68
N GLN A 293 -60.39 36.20 45.62
CA GLN A 293 -60.69 36.24 47.05
C GLN A 293 -61.41 37.54 47.42
N GLN A 294 -60.93 38.68 46.91
CA GLN A 294 -61.58 39.98 47.12
C GLN A 294 -62.99 40.02 46.50
N SER A 295 -63.17 39.43 45.32
CA SER A 295 -64.48 39.34 44.67
C SER A 295 -65.47 38.51 45.48
N VAL A 296 -65.00 37.41 46.11
CA VAL A 296 -65.84 36.59 47.01
C VAL A 296 -66.25 37.40 48.25
N GLU A 297 -65.33 38.18 48.84
CA GLU A 297 -65.64 39.07 49.98
C GLU A 297 -66.69 40.12 49.60
N LEU A 298 -66.55 40.77 48.44
CA LEU A 298 -67.53 41.72 47.91
C LEU A 298 -68.91 41.08 47.67
N ILE A 299 -68.95 39.83 47.20
CA ILE A 299 -70.21 39.09 47.03
C ILE A 299 -70.86 38.78 48.38
N ASP A 300 -70.08 38.40 49.40
CA ASP A 300 -70.58 38.17 50.76
C ASP A 300 -71.16 39.45 51.37
N ASP A 301 -70.49 40.59 51.19
CA ASP A 301 -71.02 41.88 51.62
C ASP A 301 -72.28 42.29 50.86
N MET A 302 -72.34 42.02 49.55
CA MET A 302 -73.54 42.25 48.76
C MET A 302 -74.73 41.39 49.24
N ASP A 303 -74.50 40.14 49.64
CA ASP A 303 -75.54 39.27 50.21
C ASP A 303 -76.09 39.84 51.53
N LYS A 304 -75.21 40.34 52.41
CA LYS A 304 -75.61 41.04 53.65
C LYS A 304 -76.47 42.27 53.37
N GLU A 305 -76.06 43.11 52.44
CA GLU A 305 -76.80 44.32 52.06
C GLU A 305 -78.16 43.99 51.41
N ILE A 306 -78.23 42.92 50.61
CA ILE A 306 -79.51 42.43 50.06
C ILE A 306 -80.45 41.97 51.19
N MET A 307 -79.95 41.22 52.18
CA MET A 307 -80.75 40.81 53.34
C MET A 307 -81.27 42.02 54.13
N LEU A 308 -80.42 43.01 54.40
CA LEU A 308 -80.81 44.27 55.04
C LEU A 308 -81.90 45.00 54.26
N ASN A 309 -81.78 45.05 52.93
CA ASN A 309 -82.78 45.69 52.08
C ASN A 309 -84.11 44.93 52.05
N LEU A 310 -84.08 43.59 52.10
CA LEU A 310 -85.28 42.78 52.25
C LEU A 310 -86.00 43.06 53.59
N ASP A 311 -85.25 43.18 54.69
CA ASP A 311 -85.82 43.55 56.00
C ASP A 311 -86.46 44.94 55.97
N HIS A 312 -85.76 45.95 55.42
CA HIS A 312 -86.33 47.29 55.24
C HIS A 312 -87.57 47.30 54.35
N THR A 313 -87.60 46.49 53.29
CA THR A 313 -88.76 46.36 52.40
C THR A 313 -89.95 45.75 53.14
N GLN A 314 -89.71 44.74 53.98
CA GLN A 314 -90.74 44.12 54.81
C GLN A 314 -91.30 45.09 55.85
N GLU A 315 -90.44 45.88 56.50
CA GLU A 315 -90.84 46.93 57.44
C GLU A 315 -91.66 48.03 56.73
N SER A 316 -91.20 48.49 55.56
CA SER A 316 -91.92 49.47 54.74
C SER A 316 -93.31 48.97 54.30
N SER A 317 -93.44 47.67 53.99
CA SER A 317 -94.72 47.02 53.72
C SER A 317 -95.64 47.01 54.95
N SER A 318 -95.09 46.74 56.14
CA SER A 318 -95.84 46.81 57.41
C SER A 318 -96.35 48.21 57.69
N TYR A 319 -95.49 49.23 57.61
CA TYR A 319 -95.88 50.63 57.80
C TYR A 319 -96.92 51.08 56.76
N SER A 320 -96.79 50.63 55.51
CA SER A 320 -97.79 50.91 54.48
C SER A 320 -99.17 50.32 54.84
N LYS A 321 -99.19 49.12 55.43
CA LYS A 321 -100.44 48.50 55.91
C LYS A 321 -101.05 49.25 57.09
N GLU A 322 -100.23 49.64 58.07
CA GLU A 322 -100.68 50.49 59.18
C GLU A 322 -101.24 51.83 58.69
N ALA A 323 -100.60 52.45 57.70
CA ALA A 323 -101.08 53.69 57.09
C ALA A 323 -102.44 53.49 56.41
N VAL A 324 -102.65 52.37 55.70
CA VAL A 324 -103.95 52.03 55.10
C VAL A 324 -105.02 51.84 56.16
N ASP A 325 -104.71 51.16 57.26
CA ASP A 325 -105.65 50.94 58.38
C ASP A 325 -106.01 52.27 59.05
N ALA A 326 -105.03 53.15 59.31
CA ALA A 326 -105.25 54.48 59.86
C ALA A 326 -106.10 55.37 58.93
N ILE A 327 -105.86 55.32 57.61
CA ILE A 327 -106.69 56.02 56.62
C ILE A 327 -108.13 55.48 56.63
N SER A 328 -108.31 54.17 56.78
CA SER A 328 -109.64 53.53 56.89
C SER A 328 -110.40 53.97 58.15
N GLU A 329 -109.74 54.01 59.31
CA GLU A 329 -110.32 54.53 60.54
C GLU A 329 -110.64 56.03 60.44
N GLY A 330 -109.72 56.83 59.89
CA GLY A 330 -109.94 58.24 59.61
C GLY A 330 -111.16 58.48 58.71
N ARG A 331 -111.36 57.61 57.70
CA ARG A 331 -112.55 57.65 56.85
C ARG A 331 -113.84 57.37 57.63
N LYS A 332 -113.84 56.40 58.55
CA LYS A 332 -115.00 56.13 59.43
C LYS A 332 -115.30 57.33 60.34
N ALA A 333 -114.26 57.95 60.92
CA ALA A 333 -114.42 59.14 61.74
C ALA A 333 -115.03 60.31 60.94
N ILE A 334 -114.58 60.53 59.70
CA ILE A 334 -115.16 61.55 58.81
C ILE A 334 -116.63 61.24 58.46
N GLU A 335 -117.00 59.99 58.19
CA GLU A 335 -118.41 59.65 57.93
C GLU A 335 -119.27 59.86 59.19
N GLY A 336 -118.76 59.53 60.38
CA GLY A 336 -119.40 59.86 61.65
C GLY A 336 -119.57 61.36 61.86
N GLN A 337 -118.54 62.16 61.55
CA GLN A 337 -118.60 63.62 61.59
C GLN A 337 -119.70 64.18 60.67
N LYS A 338 -119.87 63.58 59.48
CA LYS A 338 -120.90 63.98 58.50
C LYS A 338 -122.32 63.71 59.02
N VAL A 339 -122.54 62.60 59.74
CA VAL A 339 -123.82 62.33 60.44
C VAL A 339 -124.07 63.41 61.49
N LEU A 340 -123.09 63.69 62.36
CA LEU A 340 -123.22 64.73 63.39
C LEU A 340 -123.47 66.13 62.80
N ILE A 341 -122.83 66.48 61.68
CA ILE A 341 -123.09 67.75 60.97
C ILE A 341 -124.54 67.80 60.48
N THR A 342 -125.11 66.68 60.03
CA THR A 342 -126.50 66.60 59.58
C THR A 342 -127.47 66.76 60.74
N GLU A 343 -127.23 66.06 61.86
CA GLU A 343 -128.01 66.20 63.10
C GLU A 343 -127.92 67.64 63.65
N ASN A 344 -126.74 68.24 63.64
CA ASN A 344 -126.54 69.62 64.09
C ASN A 344 -127.30 70.62 63.21
N LYS A 345 -127.37 70.38 61.90
CA LYS A 345 -128.20 71.16 60.97
C LYS A 345 -129.69 71.03 61.29
N GLU A 346 -130.20 69.83 61.58
CA GLU A 346 -131.60 69.64 61.99
C GLU A 346 -131.90 70.31 63.34
N ALA A 347 -131.01 70.16 64.32
CA ALA A 347 -131.14 70.81 65.63
C ALA A 347 -131.13 72.34 65.49
N SER A 348 -130.22 72.89 64.69
CA SER A 348 -130.18 74.33 64.38
C SER A 348 -131.45 74.81 63.68
N SER A 349 -132.03 74.02 62.77
CA SER A 349 -133.32 74.34 62.12
C SER A 349 -134.48 74.30 63.12
N SER A 350 -134.49 73.38 64.07
CA SER A 350 -135.49 73.35 65.16
C SER A 350 -135.37 74.57 66.07
N ILE A 351 -134.14 74.96 66.43
CA ILE A 351 -133.88 76.18 67.20
C ILE A 351 -134.37 77.43 66.46
N GLN A 352 -134.12 77.52 65.15
CA GLN A 352 -134.63 78.61 64.31
C GLN A 352 -136.16 78.70 64.37
N ALA A 353 -136.86 77.57 64.18
CA ALA A 353 -138.32 77.52 64.23
C ALA A 353 -138.88 77.92 65.61
N ALA A 354 -138.25 77.47 66.70
CA ALA A 354 -138.63 77.86 68.05
C ALA A 354 -138.40 79.36 68.31
N THR A 355 -137.32 79.92 67.75
CA THR A 355 -136.99 81.35 67.87
C THR A 355 -138.00 82.22 67.11
N ASP A 356 -138.42 81.81 65.90
CA ASP A 356 -139.46 82.51 65.13
C ASP A 356 -140.82 82.47 65.86
N GLN A 357 -141.17 81.32 66.44
CA GLN A 357 -142.40 81.18 67.23
C GLN A 357 -142.36 82.05 68.50
N PHE A 358 -141.21 82.13 69.17
CA PHE A 358 -141.01 83.02 70.31
C PHE A 358 -141.15 84.49 69.93
N ALA A 359 -140.58 84.91 68.80
CA ALA A 359 -140.77 86.27 68.26
C ALA A 359 -142.25 86.58 68.01
N GLY A 360 -143.01 85.61 67.49
CA GLY A 360 -144.46 85.72 67.32
C GLY A 360 -145.23 85.88 68.64
N TYR A 361 -144.86 85.16 69.70
CA TYR A 361 -145.46 85.35 71.03
C TYR A 361 -145.11 86.71 71.63
N ALA A 362 -143.86 87.17 71.50
CA ALA A 362 -143.44 88.47 71.97
C ALA A 362 -144.25 89.62 71.31
N ALA A 363 -144.51 89.51 70.00
CA ALA A 363 -145.37 90.46 69.28
C ALA A 363 -146.82 90.49 69.81
N LYS A 364 -147.41 89.31 70.09
CA LYS A 364 -148.76 89.23 70.71
C LYS A 364 -148.82 89.79 72.13
N ILE A 365 -147.76 89.63 72.91
CA ILE A 365 -147.66 90.22 74.25
C ILE A 365 -147.63 91.75 74.15
N GLN A 366 -146.91 92.30 73.16
CA GLN A 366 -146.88 93.74 72.91
C GLN A 366 -148.26 94.29 72.52
N ASP A 367 -148.99 93.57 71.67
CA ASP A 367 -150.36 93.91 71.28
C ASP A 367 -151.33 93.89 72.47
N MET A 368 -151.19 92.88 73.35
CA MET A 368 -151.94 92.82 74.61
C MET A 368 -151.56 93.95 75.57
N ALA A 369 -150.29 94.28 75.71
CA ALA A 369 -149.84 95.38 76.56
C ALA A 369 -150.39 96.74 76.09
N GLN A 370 -150.48 96.94 74.77
CA GLN A 370 -151.08 98.13 74.16
C GLN A 370 -152.60 98.20 74.37
N THR A 371 -153.28 97.05 74.34
CA THR A 371 -154.71 96.92 74.65
C THR A 371 -155.00 97.20 76.13
N VAL A 372 -154.16 96.70 77.05
CA VAL A 372 -154.28 96.99 78.49
C VAL A 372 -154.03 98.47 78.78
N SER A 373 -153.06 99.09 78.09
CA SER A 373 -152.84 100.55 78.18
C SER A 373 -154.06 101.35 77.73
N ALA A 374 -154.73 100.93 76.65
CA ALA A 374 -155.94 101.60 76.15
C ALA A 374 -157.15 101.44 77.09
N ILE A 375 -157.27 100.31 77.80
CA ILE A 375 -158.32 100.08 78.79
C ILE A 375 -158.05 100.89 80.07
N ALA A 376 -156.78 101.01 80.49
CA ALA A 376 -156.40 101.80 81.66
C ALA A 376 -156.72 103.30 81.48
N ASP A 377 -156.52 103.86 80.28
CA ASP A 377 -156.86 105.26 79.98
C ASP A 377 -158.38 105.51 79.97
N GLN A 378 -159.19 104.49 79.69
CA GLN A 378 -160.64 104.61 79.59
C GLN A 378 -161.39 104.58 80.93
N THR A 379 -160.69 104.47 82.06
CA THR A 379 -161.32 104.35 83.39
C THR A 379 -161.06 105.53 84.33
N ASN A 380 -160.58 106.68 83.81
CA ASN A 380 -160.62 107.94 84.56
C ASN A 380 -162.02 108.59 84.48
N LEU A 381 -163.02 107.91 85.10
CA LEU A 381 -164.16 108.45 85.85
C LEU A 381 -164.84 107.30 86.64
#